data_AF-X8AHL5-F1
#
_entry.id   AF-X8AHL5-F1
#
_cell.length_a   1.000
_cell.length_b   1.000
_cell.length_c   1.000
_cell.angle_alpha   90.00
_cell.angle_beta   90.00
_cell.angle_gamma   90.00
#
_symmetry.space_group_name_H-M   'P 1'
#
loop_
_entity.id
_entity.type
_entity.pdbx_description
1 polymer ?
#
loop_
_entity_poly.entity_id
_entity_poly.type
_entity_poly.pdbx_seq_one_letter_code
_entity_poly.pdbx_strand_id
1 'polypeptide(L)'
;MNGRVPSDVPSWHKRGWTAELSASQRELLCDNALRALVDIHQIDDPEDLQFLRAGPGTDATALQRYLHNLVSWYEWCHDDLRVGADMLRRALAVILDSAPDDETETIVWGDARVGNMCFADDLSVLALFDWETATTGRPTSIWAGGLCLNVFSVSRSVSPGRPVFPMTQSSSAGTGISAARLAATTSTTSCWLRLCCR
;
A
#
# COMPACT_ATOMS: atom_id res chain seq x y z
N MET A 1 4.76 -0.49 -25.19
CA MET A 1 5.37 -1.57 -24.37
C MET A 1 4.24 -2.44 -23.89
N ASN A 2 4.41 -3.76 -23.95
CA ASN A 2 3.44 -4.70 -23.40
C ASN A 2 3.77 -4.96 -21.94
N GLY A 3 2.74 -5.02 -21.09
CA GLY A 3 2.90 -5.28 -19.67
C GLY A 3 1.84 -6.24 -19.16
N ARG A 4 2.17 -6.99 -18.10
CA ARG A 4 1.32 -8.03 -17.51
C ARG A 4 1.15 -7.76 -16.02
N VAL A 5 -0.09 -7.85 -15.55
CA VAL A 5 -0.43 -7.74 -14.13
C VAL A 5 -0.59 -9.15 -13.54
N PRO A 6 0.06 -9.47 -12.41
CA PRO A 6 -0.12 -10.73 -11.70
C PRO A 6 -1.55 -10.91 -11.18
N SER A 7 -2.04 -12.16 -11.16
CA SER A 7 -3.40 -12.50 -10.72
C SER A 7 -3.55 -12.39 -9.20
N ASP A 8 -4.71 -11.91 -8.75
CA ASP A 8 -5.07 -11.87 -7.33
C ASP A 8 -5.82 -13.14 -6.88
N VAL A 9 -6.73 -13.66 -7.72
CA VAL A 9 -7.53 -14.86 -7.44
C VAL A 9 -7.58 -15.81 -8.66
N PRO A 10 -6.99 -17.01 -8.59
CA PRO A 10 -6.09 -17.50 -7.55
C PRO A 10 -4.83 -16.62 -7.43
N SER A 11 -4.23 -16.61 -6.25
CA SER A 11 -3.04 -15.79 -5.97
C SER A 11 -1.92 -16.06 -6.97
N TRP A 12 -1.20 -15.02 -7.38
CA TRP A 12 -0.17 -15.02 -8.42
C TRP A 12 0.91 -16.11 -8.28
N HIS A 13 1.23 -16.55 -7.06
CA HIS A 13 2.19 -17.64 -6.83
C HIS A 13 1.59 -19.03 -7.08
N LYS A 14 0.25 -19.16 -7.06
CA LYS A 14 -0.47 -20.43 -7.25
C LYS A 14 -0.86 -20.70 -8.70
N ARG A 15 -1.17 -19.65 -9.47
CA ARG A 15 -1.63 -19.79 -10.86
C ARG A 15 -1.28 -18.56 -11.70
N GLY A 16 -1.10 -18.77 -13.00
CA GLY A 16 -0.83 -17.73 -13.98
C GLY A 16 0.64 -17.69 -14.39
N TRP A 17 1.00 -16.71 -15.21
CA TRP A 17 2.34 -16.61 -15.80
C TRP A 17 3.46 -16.48 -14.76
N THR A 18 3.18 -15.83 -13.63
CA THR A 18 4.11 -15.75 -12.49
C THR A 18 4.37 -17.11 -11.85
N ALA A 19 3.40 -18.03 -11.92
CA ALA A 19 3.54 -19.41 -11.45
C ALA A 19 4.31 -20.32 -12.43
N GLU A 20 4.61 -19.84 -13.64
CA GLU A 20 5.40 -20.55 -14.65
C GLU A 20 6.88 -20.09 -14.67
N LEU A 21 7.18 -18.98 -13.99
CA LEU A 21 8.54 -18.46 -13.85
C LEU A 21 9.45 -19.45 -13.10
N SER A 22 10.71 -19.50 -13.53
CA SER A 22 11.79 -20.17 -12.79
C SER A 22 12.02 -19.52 -11.43
N ALA A 23 12.75 -20.19 -10.54
CA ALA A 23 13.10 -19.64 -9.24
C ALA A 23 13.84 -18.29 -9.35
N SER A 24 14.85 -18.21 -10.23
CA SER A 24 15.62 -16.97 -10.44
C SER A 24 14.79 -15.84 -11.05
N GLN A 25 13.81 -16.16 -11.91
CA GLN A 25 12.89 -15.16 -12.45
C GLN A 25 11.93 -14.64 -11.38
N ARG A 26 11.48 -15.48 -10.44
CA ARG A 26 10.65 -15.03 -9.31
C ARG A 26 11.42 -14.14 -8.36
N GLU A 27 12.67 -14.49 -8.07
CA GLU A 27 13.57 -13.63 -7.29
C GLU A 27 13.72 -12.26 -7.96
N LEU A 28 13.98 -12.24 -9.27
CA LEU A 28 14.09 -10.98 -10.02
C LEU A 28 12.79 -10.16 -9.99
N LEU A 29 11.63 -10.79 -10.15
CA LEU A 29 10.33 -10.12 -10.06
C LEU A 29 10.13 -9.50 -8.66
N CYS A 30 10.39 -10.26 -7.60
CA CYS A 30 10.29 -9.79 -6.22
C CYS A 30 11.27 -8.64 -5.95
N ASP A 31 12.50 -8.74 -6.43
CA ASP A 31 13.51 -7.69 -6.30
C ASP A 31 13.06 -6.40 -6.98
N ASN A 32 12.53 -6.48 -8.20
CA ASN A 32 12.06 -5.31 -8.94
C ASN A 32 10.82 -4.70 -8.28
N ALA A 33 9.91 -5.51 -7.75
CA ALA A 33 8.77 -5.04 -6.95
C ALA A 33 9.23 -4.29 -5.70
N LEU A 34 10.21 -4.83 -4.96
CA LEU A 34 10.76 -4.20 -3.75
C LEU A 34 11.53 -2.92 -4.08
N ARG A 35 12.29 -2.89 -5.18
CA ARG A 35 12.97 -1.66 -5.64
C ARG A 35 11.96 -0.55 -5.92
N ALA A 36 10.87 -0.85 -6.64
CA ALA A 36 9.82 0.14 -6.89
C ALA A 36 9.21 0.70 -5.58
N LEU A 37 9.02 -0.16 -4.56
CA LEU A 37 8.56 0.31 -3.24
C LEU A 37 9.60 1.17 -2.52
N VAL A 38 10.88 0.84 -2.61
CA VAL A 38 11.96 1.67 -2.06
C VAL A 38 11.98 3.02 -2.76
N ASP A 39 11.89 3.04 -4.08
CA ASP A 39 11.91 4.27 -4.89
C ASP A 39 10.76 5.21 -4.51
N ILE A 40 9.55 4.69 -4.27
CA ILE A 40 8.42 5.49 -3.74
C ILE A 40 8.77 6.13 -2.40
N HIS A 41 9.37 5.38 -1.47
CA HIS A 41 9.71 5.91 -0.15
C HIS A 41 10.87 6.92 -0.17
N GLN A 42 11.62 7.02 -1.27
CA GLN A 42 12.67 8.02 -1.45
C GLN A 42 12.15 9.33 -2.05
N ILE A 43 10.86 9.42 -2.42
CA ILE A 43 10.27 10.66 -2.90
C ILE A 43 10.14 11.64 -1.71
N ASP A 44 10.83 12.77 -1.79
CA ASP A 44 10.88 13.83 -0.78
C ASP A 44 10.33 15.19 -1.29
N ASP A 45 9.64 15.17 -2.44
CA ASP A 45 9.04 16.35 -3.05
C ASP A 45 7.96 16.97 -2.12
N PRO A 46 8.12 18.24 -1.71
CA PRO A 46 7.18 18.87 -0.77
C PRO A 46 5.76 19.03 -1.29
N GLU A 47 5.57 19.18 -2.61
CA GLU A 47 4.24 19.31 -3.22
C GLU A 47 3.52 17.96 -3.21
N ASP A 48 4.22 16.88 -3.57
CA ASP A 48 3.68 15.51 -3.52
C ASP A 48 3.31 15.13 -2.07
N LEU A 49 4.17 15.46 -1.10
CA LEU A 49 3.86 15.25 0.32
C LEU A 49 2.64 16.08 0.76
N GLN A 50 2.60 17.37 0.42
CA GLN A 50 1.47 18.24 0.76
C GLN A 50 0.15 17.74 0.18
N PHE A 51 0.16 17.28 -1.08
CA PHE A 51 -0.99 16.70 -1.74
C PHE A 51 -1.53 15.47 -1.00
N LEU A 52 -0.65 14.60 -0.51
CA LEU A 52 -1.01 13.38 0.21
C LEU A 52 -1.39 13.60 1.69
N ARG A 53 -1.15 14.79 2.26
CA ARG A 53 -1.58 15.16 3.62
C ARG A 53 -3.08 15.44 3.74
N ALA A 54 -3.87 15.36 2.66
CA ALA A 54 -5.26 15.80 2.61
C ALA A 54 -6.15 15.21 3.73
N GLY A 55 -6.58 16.09 4.66
CA GLY A 55 -7.41 15.79 5.83
C GLY A 55 -7.32 16.88 6.91
N PRO A 56 -8.17 16.87 7.96
CA PRO A 56 -8.06 17.80 9.08
C PRO A 56 -6.78 17.54 9.92
N GLY A 57 -6.14 18.62 10.40
CA GLY A 57 -4.96 18.54 11.27
C GLY A 57 -3.62 18.59 10.54
N THR A 58 -3.34 19.71 9.85
CA THR A 58 -2.05 19.95 9.16
C THR A 58 -0.83 19.91 10.09
N ASP A 59 -1.05 20.19 11.37
CA ASP A 59 0.01 20.28 12.38
C ASP A 59 0.27 18.93 13.08
N ALA A 60 -0.50 17.89 12.76
CA ALA A 60 -0.32 16.55 13.29
C ALA A 60 0.76 15.78 12.51
N THR A 61 1.42 14.81 13.13
CA THR A 61 2.40 13.96 12.45
C THR A 61 1.74 13.04 11.43
N ALA A 62 2.52 12.49 10.50
CA ALA A 62 2.00 11.57 9.48
C ALA A 62 1.35 10.33 10.11
N LEU A 63 1.93 9.80 11.19
CA LEU A 63 1.36 8.69 11.94
C LEU A 63 0.04 9.07 12.62
N GLN A 64 -0.05 10.27 13.21
CA GLN A 64 -1.28 10.73 13.85
C GLN A 64 -2.43 10.87 12.83
N ARG A 65 -2.16 11.43 11.65
CA ARG A 65 -3.15 11.50 10.55
C ARG A 65 -3.57 10.11 10.07
N TYR A 66 -2.62 9.18 9.93
CA TYR A 66 -2.92 7.80 9.56
C TYR A 66 -3.83 7.12 10.60
N LEU A 67 -3.51 7.24 11.89
CA LEU A 67 -4.32 6.66 12.97
C LEU A 67 -5.71 7.28 13.05
N HIS A 68 -5.82 8.61 12.84
CA HIS A 68 -7.11 9.27 12.74
C HIS A 68 -7.96 8.68 11.60
N ASN A 69 -7.39 8.54 10.40
CA ASN A 69 -8.07 7.95 9.26
C ASN A 69 -8.48 6.49 9.51
N LEU A 70 -7.62 5.71 10.17
CA LEU A 70 -7.92 4.32 10.55
C LEU A 70 -9.12 4.24 11.50
N VAL A 71 -9.19 5.12 12.51
CA VAL A 71 -10.32 5.21 13.44
C VAL A 71 -11.59 5.62 12.71
N SER A 72 -11.54 6.67 11.88
CA SER A 72 -12.69 7.12 11.10
C SER A 72 -13.21 6.05 10.15
N TRP A 73 -12.32 5.27 9.55
CA TRP A 73 -12.70 4.15 8.70
C TRP A 73 -13.35 3.02 9.49
N TYR A 74 -12.79 2.66 10.66
CA TYR A 74 -13.38 1.68 11.56
C TYR A 74 -14.77 2.12 12.01
N GLU A 75 -14.95 3.35 12.46
CA GLU A 75 -16.25 3.89 12.87
C GLU A 75 -17.26 3.86 11.73
N TRP A 76 -16.82 4.17 10.51
CA TRP A 76 -17.69 4.16 9.35
C TRP A 76 -18.19 2.75 8.98
N CYS A 77 -17.32 1.72 9.06
CA CYS A 77 -17.70 0.34 8.71
C CYS A 77 -18.20 -0.49 9.90
N HIS A 78 -18.07 0.01 11.13
CA HIS A 78 -18.33 -0.73 12.37
C HIS A 78 -19.69 -1.45 12.36
N ASP A 79 -20.75 -0.75 11.99
CA ASP A 79 -22.11 -1.28 12.03
C ASP A 79 -22.36 -2.37 10.98
N ASP A 80 -21.50 -2.49 9.96
CA ASP A 80 -21.56 -3.55 8.95
C ASP A 80 -20.77 -4.81 9.36
N LEU A 81 -19.98 -4.75 10.44
CA LEU A 81 -19.14 -5.86 10.86
C LEU A 81 -19.98 -7.02 11.40
N ARG A 82 -20.10 -8.08 10.59
CA ARG A 82 -20.86 -9.30 10.96
C ARG A 82 -20.08 -10.23 11.88
N VAL A 83 -18.75 -10.17 11.83
CA VAL A 83 -17.83 -11.02 12.59
C VAL A 83 -16.62 -10.19 13.01
N GLY A 84 -16.09 -10.44 14.20
CA GLY A 84 -14.79 -9.89 14.62
C GLY A 84 -14.82 -8.44 15.14
N ALA A 85 -15.98 -7.82 15.30
CA ALA A 85 -16.11 -6.44 15.80
C ALA A 85 -15.34 -6.21 17.12
N ASP A 86 -15.54 -7.10 18.11
CA ASP A 86 -14.83 -7.03 19.39
C ASP A 86 -13.31 -7.20 19.28
N MET A 87 -12.85 -8.04 18.34
CA MET A 87 -11.43 -8.25 18.10
C MET A 87 -10.82 -7.01 17.45
N LEU A 88 -11.47 -6.45 16.44
CA LEU A 88 -11.04 -5.23 15.76
C LEU A 88 -11.00 -4.05 16.73
N ARG A 89 -12.04 -3.89 17.56
CA ARG A 89 -12.08 -2.85 18.60
C ARG A 89 -10.90 -2.96 19.57
N ARG A 90 -10.59 -4.17 20.05
CA ARG A 90 -9.45 -4.40 20.96
C ARG A 90 -8.11 -4.15 20.26
N ALA A 91 -7.95 -4.62 19.03
CA ALA A 91 -6.73 -4.40 18.25
C ALA A 91 -6.50 -2.90 18.00
N LEU A 92 -7.54 -2.16 17.63
CA LEU A 92 -7.47 -0.72 17.42
C LEU A 92 -7.08 0.01 18.72
N ALA A 93 -7.66 -0.35 19.86
CA ALA A 93 -7.28 0.22 21.15
C ALA A 93 -5.79 -0.02 21.49
N VAL A 94 -5.28 -1.24 21.24
CA VAL A 94 -3.85 -1.55 21.46
C VAL A 94 -2.95 -0.75 20.52
N ILE A 95 -3.33 -0.62 19.24
CA ILE A 95 -2.56 0.17 18.26
C ILE A 95 -2.47 1.64 18.68
N LEU A 96 -3.59 2.22 19.14
CA LEU A 96 -3.64 3.62 19.57
C LEU A 96 -2.83 3.85 20.86
N ASP A 97 -2.91 2.93 21.83
CA ASP A 97 -2.18 3.01 23.10
C ASP A 97 -0.67 2.79 22.94
N SER A 98 -0.28 1.96 21.98
CA SER A 98 1.12 1.60 21.69
C SER A 98 1.74 2.41 20.55
N ALA A 99 1.07 3.45 20.06
CA ALA A 99 1.56 4.25 18.95
C ALA A 99 2.88 4.94 19.36
N PRO A 100 3.98 4.73 18.64
CA PRO A 100 5.23 5.42 18.93
C PRO A 100 5.11 6.91 18.60
N ASP A 101 5.89 7.73 19.31
CA ASP A 101 6.10 9.11 18.90
C ASP A 101 6.97 9.13 17.63
N ASP A 102 6.46 9.76 16.56
CA ASP A 102 7.10 9.77 15.26
C ASP A 102 6.76 10.96 14.38
N GLU A 103 7.82 11.54 13.84
CA GLU A 103 7.81 12.64 12.88
C GLU A 103 8.25 12.23 11.46
N THR A 104 8.58 10.96 11.23
CA THR A 104 9.04 10.48 9.92
C THR A 104 7.90 10.49 8.92
N GLU A 105 8.15 11.13 7.77
CA GLU A 105 7.15 11.31 6.75
C GLU A 105 7.72 11.00 5.37
N THR A 106 7.13 10.02 4.70
CA THR A 106 7.35 9.68 3.29
C THR A 106 6.03 9.30 2.63
N ILE A 107 6.03 9.13 1.31
CA ILE A 107 4.90 8.60 0.56
C ILE A 107 4.71 7.12 0.87
N VAL A 108 3.48 6.74 1.21
CA VAL A 108 3.05 5.37 1.44
C VAL A 108 1.96 5.05 0.44
N TRP A 109 2.21 4.06 -0.43
CA TRP A 109 1.27 3.68 -1.49
C TRP A 109 -0.06 3.11 -0.94
N GLY A 110 -0.01 2.44 0.22
CA GLY A 110 -1.19 1.87 0.88
C GLY A 110 -1.45 0.42 0.45
N ASP A 111 -2.11 0.18 -0.68
CA ASP A 111 -2.36 -1.18 -1.22
C ASP A 111 -1.17 -1.72 -2.03
N ALA A 112 -0.01 -1.75 -1.36
CA ALA A 112 1.27 -2.17 -1.93
C ALA A 112 1.36 -3.69 -2.13
N ARG A 113 0.76 -4.18 -3.22
CA ARG A 113 0.76 -5.61 -3.57
C ARG A 113 1.15 -5.84 -5.03
N VAL A 114 1.72 -7.02 -5.27
CA VAL A 114 2.16 -7.49 -6.60
C VAL A 114 1.02 -7.49 -7.63
N GLY A 115 -0.23 -7.69 -7.20
CA GLY A 115 -1.41 -7.60 -8.07
C GLY A 115 -1.77 -6.18 -8.54
N ASN A 116 -1.16 -5.14 -7.95
CA ASN A 116 -1.31 -3.74 -8.36
C ASN A 116 -0.07 -3.23 -9.12
N MET A 117 0.80 -4.13 -9.56
CA MET A 117 2.00 -3.81 -10.34
C MET A 117 1.88 -4.36 -11.76
N CYS A 118 2.27 -3.55 -12.74
CA CYS A 118 2.44 -3.99 -14.13
C CYS A 118 3.90 -4.31 -14.39
N PHE A 119 4.19 -5.52 -14.90
CA PHE A 119 5.55 -5.94 -15.24
C PHE A 119 5.74 -6.06 -16.74
N ALA A 120 6.91 -5.64 -17.24
CA ALA A 120 7.35 -5.91 -18.61
C ALA A 120 7.78 -7.37 -18.79
N ASP A 121 8.07 -7.75 -20.04
CA ASP A 121 8.56 -9.09 -20.38
C ASP A 121 9.93 -9.42 -19.75
N ASP A 122 10.75 -8.40 -19.44
CA ASP A 122 12.02 -8.53 -18.71
C ASP A 122 11.87 -8.49 -17.18
N LEU A 123 10.62 -8.49 -16.68
CA LEU A 123 10.24 -8.43 -15.28
C LEU A 123 10.55 -7.08 -14.59
N SER A 124 10.85 -6.02 -15.33
CA SER A 124 10.89 -4.65 -14.78
C SER A 124 9.47 -4.14 -14.47
N VAL A 125 9.34 -3.26 -13.48
CA VAL A 125 8.05 -2.63 -13.11
C VAL A 125 7.78 -1.46 -14.06
N LEU A 126 6.68 -1.53 -14.80
CA LEU A 126 6.24 -0.49 -15.74
C LEU A 126 5.31 0.54 -15.11
N ALA A 127 4.46 0.10 -14.18
CA ALA A 127 3.44 0.95 -13.56
C ALA A 127 2.95 0.37 -12.24
N LEU A 128 2.47 1.26 -11.38
CA LEU A 128 1.84 0.98 -10.09
C LEU A 128 0.42 1.56 -10.13
N PHE A 129 -0.56 0.79 -9.67
CA PHE A 129 -1.98 1.14 -9.70
C PHE A 129 -2.57 1.31 -8.31
N ASP A 130 -3.86 1.63 -8.23
CA ASP A 130 -4.61 1.53 -6.95
C ASP A 130 -4.05 2.42 -5.83
N TRP A 131 -3.84 3.70 -6.15
CA TRP A 131 -3.34 4.72 -5.22
C TRP A 131 -4.42 5.32 -4.32
N GLU A 132 -5.61 4.72 -4.24
CA GLU A 132 -6.75 5.28 -3.51
C GLU A 132 -6.54 5.34 -1.99
N THR A 133 -5.65 4.48 -1.48
CA THR A 133 -5.22 4.45 -0.07
C THR A 133 -3.89 5.17 0.17
N ALA A 134 -3.35 5.86 -0.84
CA ALA A 134 -2.05 6.50 -0.72
C ALA A 134 -2.10 7.66 0.28
N THR A 135 -1.06 7.78 1.08
CA THR A 135 -0.97 8.75 2.17
C THR A 135 0.48 9.04 2.49
N THR A 136 0.72 9.91 3.46
CA THR A 136 2.02 10.11 4.09
C THR A 136 2.17 9.25 5.35
N GLY A 137 3.34 8.67 5.59
CA GLY A 137 3.62 7.91 6.81
C GLY A 137 5.06 7.41 6.89
N ARG A 138 5.36 6.52 7.86
CA ARG A 138 6.65 5.80 7.88
C ARG A 138 6.74 4.81 6.73
N PRO A 139 7.94 4.48 6.21
CA PRO A 139 8.11 3.37 5.28
C PRO A 139 7.60 2.01 5.83
N THR A 140 7.70 1.81 7.14
CA THR A 140 7.20 0.60 7.82
C THR A 140 5.69 0.55 7.95
N SER A 141 4.97 1.65 7.71
CA SER A 141 3.51 1.70 7.82
C SER A 141 2.80 0.89 6.73
N ILE A 142 3.48 0.54 5.62
CA ILE A 142 3.02 -0.47 4.66
C ILE A 142 2.61 -1.77 5.36
N TRP A 143 3.31 -2.15 6.43
CA TRP A 143 3.03 -3.39 7.16
C TRP A 143 1.78 -3.28 8.02
N ALA A 144 1.46 -2.09 8.55
CA ALA A 144 0.23 -1.83 9.31
C ALA A 144 -1.00 -1.70 8.40
N GLY A 145 -0.83 -1.04 7.23
CA GLY A 145 -1.85 -0.99 6.18
C GLY A 145 -2.10 -2.36 5.56
N GLY A 146 -1.05 -3.14 5.31
CA GLY A 146 -1.14 -4.53 4.86
C GLY A 146 -1.77 -5.46 5.91
N LEU A 147 -1.58 -5.22 7.21
CA LEU A 147 -2.27 -5.97 8.27
C LEU A 147 -3.75 -5.61 8.36
N CYS A 148 -4.10 -4.31 8.25
CA CYS A 148 -5.50 -3.87 8.25
C CYS A 148 -6.21 -4.29 6.96
N LEU A 149 -5.67 -3.99 5.78
CA LEU A 149 -6.28 -4.31 4.50
C LEU A 149 -6.34 -5.82 4.22
N ASN A 150 -5.38 -6.64 4.68
CA ASN A 150 -5.54 -8.11 4.58
C ASN A 150 -6.58 -8.67 5.55
N VAL A 151 -6.75 -8.09 6.75
CA VAL A 151 -7.86 -8.46 7.65
C VAL A 151 -9.22 -8.10 7.02
N PHE A 152 -9.28 -7.06 6.20
CA PHE A 152 -10.52 -6.66 5.49
C PHE A 152 -10.69 -7.29 4.10
N SER A 153 -9.64 -7.80 3.45
CA SER A 153 -9.75 -8.64 2.24
C SER A 153 -10.47 -9.97 2.56
N VAL A 154 -10.33 -10.46 3.80
CA VAL A 154 -11.16 -11.55 4.35
C VAL A 154 -12.62 -11.12 4.61
N SER A 155 -12.90 -9.81 4.63
CA SER A 155 -14.22 -9.22 4.90
C SER A 155 -14.87 -8.58 3.67
N ARG A 156 -14.55 -9.04 2.45
CA ARG A 156 -15.21 -8.62 1.18
C ARG A 156 -16.72 -8.92 1.11
N SER A 157 -17.36 -9.19 2.24
CA SER A 157 -18.80 -9.15 2.47
C SER A 157 -19.23 -7.79 3.03
N VAL A 158 -18.81 -6.68 2.42
CA VAL A 158 -19.50 -5.40 2.64
C VAL A 158 -20.84 -5.51 1.92
N SER A 159 -21.92 -5.23 2.65
CA SER A 159 -23.31 -5.30 2.14
C SER A 159 -23.44 -4.52 0.83
N PRO A 160 -24.06 -5.10 -0.23
CA PRO A 160 -24.25 -4.38 -1.48
C PRO A 160 -25.07 -3.10 -1.25
N GLY A 161 -24.54 -1.95 -1.69
CA GLY A 161 -25.29 -0.68 -1.73
C GLY A 161 -24.77 0.47 -0.85
N ARG A 162 -23.72 0.30 -0.04
CA ARG A 162 -23.08 1.44 0.63
C ARG A 162 -22.07 2.14 -0.29
N PRO A 163 -21.99 3.49 -0.25
CA PRO A 163 -20.94 4.23 -0.95
C PRO A 163 -19.57 3.82 -0.42
N VAL A 164 -18.52 3.92 -1.24
CA VAL A 164 -17.13 3.75 -0.77
C VAL A 164 -16.87 4.76 0.35
N PHE A 165 -16.16 4.35 1.41
CA PHE A 165 -15.74 5.29 2.46
C PHE A 165 -15.09 6.50 1.78
N PRO A 166 -15.52 7.74 2.08
CA PRO A 166 -14.87 8.93 1.55
C PRO A 166 -13.49 9.07 2.20
N MET A 167 -12.53 8.22 1.79
CA MET A 167 -11.13 8.59 1.82
C MET A 167 -11.04 9.85 0.99
N THR A 168 -10.32 10.84 1.49
CA THR A 168 -10.06 12.09 0.78
C THR A 168 -9.60 11.73 -0.62
N GLN A 169 -10.53 11.80 -1.58
CA GLN A 169 -10.24 11.59 -2.98
C GLN A 169 -9.34 12.74 -3.36
N SER A 170 -8.05 12.48 -3.38
CA SER A 170 -7.16 13.24 -4.24
C SER A 170 -7.70 12.97 -5.65
N SER A 171 -8.46 13.94 -6.16
CA SER A 171 -9.17 13.82 -7.43
C SER A 171 -8.17 13.42 -8.50
N SER A 172 -8.39 12.29 -9.15
CA SER A 172 -7.59 11.73 -10.25
C SER A 172 -7.61 12.59 -11.54
N ALA A 173 -7.95 13.87 -11.43
CA ALA A 173 -7.91 14.84 -12.51
C ALA A 173 -6.61 15.65 -12.44
N GLY A 174 -5.53 15.12 -13.04
CA GLY A 174 -4.54 15.99 -13.70
C GLY A 174 -3.06 15.86 -13.33
N THR A 175 -2.69 15.31 -12.17
CA THR A 175 -1.28 15.15 -11.78
C THR A 175 -1.09 13.86 -11.01
N GLY A 176 -1.15 12.73 -11.71
CA GLY A 176 -0.60 11.50 -11.14
C GLY A 176 0.91 11.68 -10.96
N ILE A 177 1.46 11.17 -9.85
CA ILE A 177 2.88 10.83 -9.78
C ILE A 177 3.11 9.86 -10.93
N SER A 178 3.54 10.39 -12.07
CA SER A 178 3.74 9.58 -13.27
C SER A 178 4.83 8.57 -12.97
N ALA A 179 4.60 7.31 -13.34
CA ALA A 179 5.64 6.27 -13.35
C ALA A 179 6.92 6.74 -14.09
N ALA A 180 6.82 7.77 -14.94
CA ALA A 180 7.96 8.42 -15.57
C ALA A 180 8.94 9.12 -14.61
N ARG A 181 8.53 9.53 -13.41
CA ARG A 181 9.43 10.12 -12.39
C ARG A 181 10.21 9.06 -11.61
N LEU A 182 9.71 7.82 -11.50
CA LEU A 182 10.36 6.70 -10.80
C LEU A 182 11.50 6.06 -11.61
N ALA A 183 11.56 6.28 -12.93
CA ALA A 183 12.56 5.67 -13.81
C ALA A 183 13.99 6.28 -13.68
N ALA A 184 14.20 7.29 -12.82
CA ALA A 184 15.42 8.10 -12.82
C ALA A 184 16.44 7.80 -11.70
N THR A 185 16.16 6.91 -10.75
CA THR A 185 17.05 6.71 -9.57
C THR A 185 17.46 5.25 -9.37
N THR A 186 18.10 4.63 -10.36
CA THR A 186 18.78 3.36 -10.16
C THR A 186 20.18 3.58 -9.58
N SER A 187 20.35 3.47 -8.27
CA SER A 187 21.63 3.08 -7.68
C SER A 187 21.47 2.55 -6.25
N THR A 188 21.67 1.23 -6.13
CA THR A 188 22.18 0.53 -4.94
C THR A 188 21.24 0.42 -3.73
N THR A 189 20.86 -0.82 -3.36
CA THR A 189 21.26 -1.45 -2.08
C THR A 189 20.67 -2.88 -1.99
N SER A 190 21.56 -3.87 -2.00
CA SER A 190 21.29 -5.28 -1.70
C SER A 190 21.57 -5.55 -0.22
N CYS A 191 20.59 -6.03 0.56
CA CYS A 191 20.88 -6.78 1.81
C CYS A 191 19.73 -7.59 2.44
N TRP A 192 18.46 -7.40 2.05
CA TRP A 192 17.32 -7.96 2.82
C TRP A 192 16.80 -9.36 2.39
N LEU A 193 17.36 -9.98 1.36
CA LEU A 193 16.78 -11.16 0.67
C LEU A 193 16.90 -12.54 1.36
N ARG A 194 17.41 -12.68 2.59
CA ARG A 194 17.68 -14.02 3.17
C ARG A 194 16.56 -14.68 3.98
N LEU A 195 15.41 -14.04 4.19
CA LEU A 195 14.42 -14.55 5.15
C LEU A 195 13.09 -15.07 4.59
N CYS A 196 12.76 -14.87 3.30
CA CYS A 196 11.44 -15.24 2.77
C CYS A 196 11.39 -16.49 1.88
N CYS A 197 12.51 -17.19 1.66
CA CYS A 197 12.56 -18.40 0.83
C CYS A 197 12.99 -19.65 1.62
N ARG A 198 12.13 -20.12 2.53
CA ARG A 198 12.14 -21.50 3.01
C ARG A 198 10.75 -22.11 2.93
#